data_AF-A0A7J8FU62-F1
#
_entry.id   AF-A0A7J8FU62-F1
#
_cell.length_a   1.000
_cell.length_b   1.000
_cell.length_c   1.000
_cell.angle_alpha   90.00
_cell.angle_beta   90.00
_cell.angle_gamma   90.00
#
_symmetry.space_group_name_H-M   'P 1'
#
loop_
_entity.id
_entity.type
_entity.pdbx_description
1 polymer ?
#
loop_
_entity_poly.entity_id
_entity_poly.type
_entity_poly.pdbx_seq_one_letter_code
_entity_poly.pdbx_strand_id
1 'polypeptide(L)'
;MCDPTETLREIPPRPRAELIGEYGLWNKREVWKVKLTLATIRRAARQLLTLDEQDQRRLFEGNALLRCLVCIGVLGQGRMELNYILGLKIEDFLERRL
;
A
#
# COMPACT_ATOMS: atom_id res chain seq x y z
N MET A 1 5.90 -22.58 -29.50
CA MET A 1 6.97 -22.73 -28.49
C MET A 1 7.25 -21.35 -27.92
N CYS A 2 6.57 -21.01 -26.84
CA CYS A 2 6.98 -19.91 -25.96
C CYS A 2 7.58 -20.61 -24.74
N ASP A 3 8.86 -20.38 -24.49
CA ASP A 3 9.57 -21.04 -23.40
C ASP A 3 8.91 -20.70 -22.06
N PRO A 4 8.54 -21.70 -21.23
CA PRO A 4 7.87 -21.46 -19.94
C PRO A 4 8.78 -20.85 -18.86
N THR A 5 10.05 -20.57 -19.17
CA THR A 5 11.06 -20.01 -18.26
C THR A 5 11.01 -18.47 -18.14
N GLU A 6 10.12 -17.79 -18.85
CA GLU A 6 9.96 -16.33 -18.77
C GLU A 6 9.11 -15.83 -17.57
N THR A 7 8.60 -16.74 -16.75
CA THR A 7 7.70 -16.41 -15.61
C THR A 7 8.42 -16.18 -14.27
N LEU A 8 9.76 -16.16 -14.24
CA LEU A 8 10.55 -15.96 -13.00
C LEU A 8 11.26 -14.59 -12.91
N ARG A 9 10.92 -13.62 -13.76
CA ARG A 9 11.62 -12.32 -13.82
C ARG A 9 11.05 -11.19 -12.98
N GLU A 10 9.96 -11.39 -12.26
CA GLU A 10 9.39 -10.36 -11.37
C GLU A 10 9.25 -10.84 -9.93
N ILE A 11 10.26 -11.52 -9.40
CA ILE A 11 10.45 -11.50 -7.94
C ILE A 11 10.79 -10.03 -7.61
N PRO A 12 9.98 -9.31 -6.83
CA PRO A 12 10.29 -7.93 -6.50
C PRO A 12 11.68 -7.91 -5.85
N PRO A 13 12.63 -7.11 -6.36
CA PRO A 13 14.00 -7.10 -5.84
C PRO A 13 13.95 -6.90 -4.33
N ARG A 14 14.85 -7.58 -3.60
CA ARG A 14 14.96 -7.41 -2.15
C ARG A 14 14.92 -5.91 -1.83
N PRO A 15 14.13 -5.46 -0.81
CA PRO A 15 14.03 -4.04 -0.50
C PRO A 15 15.44 -3.45 -0.43
N ARG A 16 15.69 -2.44 -1.26
CA ARG A 16 17.03 -1.91 -1.47
C ARG A 16 17.59 -1.38 -0.16
N ALA A 17 18.88 -1.57 0.03
CA ALA A 17 19.60 -0.97 1.15
C ALA A 17 19.51 0.57 1.12
N GLU A 18 19.27 1.16 -0.05
CA GLU A 18 19.02 2.60 -0.27
C GLU A 18 17.93 3.15 0.66
N LEU A 19 16.74 2.53 0.69
CA LEU A 19 15.63 2.93 1.58
C LEU A 19 16.01 2.88 3.07
N ILE A 20 16.90 1.97 3.44
CA ILE A 20 17.32 1.78 4.83
C ILE A 20 18.25 2.93 5.26
N GLY A 21 19.12 3.38 4.36
CA GLY A 21 20.04 4.51 4.58
C GLY A 21 19.34 5.86 4.60
N GLU A 22 18.37 6.09 3.70
CA GLU A 22 17.64 7.36 3.59
C GLU A 22 16.70 7.61 4.78
N TYR A 23 15.97 6.58 5.22
CA TYR A 23 14.97 6.70 6.29
C TYR A 23 15.47 6.23 7.67
N GLY A 24 16.78 5.96 7.82
CA GLY A 24 17.40 5.58 9.10
C GLY A 24 16.83 4.29 9.72
N LEU A 25 16.41 3.33 8.90
CA LEU A 25 15.81 2.09 9.37
C LEU A 25 16.88 1.17 9.95
N TRP A 26 16.69 0.65 11.16
CA TRP A 26 17.68 -0.24 11.79
C TRP A 26 17.60 -1.67 11.24
N ASN A 27 16.41 -2.12 10.88
CA ASN A 27 16.16 -3.50 10.51
C ASN A 27 15.28 -3.60 9.27
N LYS A 28 15.64 -4.52 8.37
CA LYS A 28 14.80 -4.88 7.21
C LYS A 28 13.38 -5.22 7.64
N ARG A 29 13.19 -5.83 8.82
CA ARG A 29 11.86 -6.19 9.37
C ARG A 29 10.87 -5.01 9.40
N GLU A 30 11.32 -3.79 9.63
CA GLU A 30 10.45 -2.61 9.61
C GLU A 30 9.86 -2.38 8.20
N VAL A 31 10.70 -2.50 7.16
CA VAL A 31 10.27 -2.44 5.76
C VAL A 31 9.27 -3.56 5.44
N TRP A 32 9.51 -4.78 5.93
CA TRP A 32 8.60 -5.91 5.71
C TRP A 32 7.24 -5.70 6.38
N LYS A 33 7.21 -5.12 7.59
CA LYS A 33 5.95 -4.77 8.27
C LYS A 33 5.15 -3.77 7.45
N VAL A 34 5.78 -2.69 6.99
CA VAL A 34 5.11 -1.66 6.17
C VAL A 34 4.61 -2.26 4.85
N LYS A 35 5.45 -3.06 4.16
CA LYS A 35 5.06 -3.78 2.94
C LYS A 35 3.84 -4.67 3.16
N LEU A 36 3.81 -5.42 4.26
CA LEU A 36 2.70 -6.31 4.58
C LEU A 36 1.41 -5.53 4.84
N THR A 37 1.47 -4.48 5.66
CA THR A 37 0.33 -3.61 5.93
C THR A 37 -0.22 -3.00 4.64
N LEU A 38 0.67 -2.50 3.78
CA LEU A 38 0.32 -1.89 2.50
C LEU A 38 -0.31 -2.92 1.55
N ALA A 39 0.19 -4.16 1.53
CA ALA A 39 -0.39 -5.25 0.75
C ALA A 39 -1.82 -5.60 1.21
N THR A 40 -2.07 -5.64 2.52
CA THR A 40 -3.40 -5.88 3.10
C THR A 40 -4.38 -4.77 2.73
N ILE A 41 -3.95 -3.51 2.86
CA ILE A 41 -4.76 -2.32 2.50
C ILE A 41 -5.11 -2.34 1.01
N ARG A 42 -4.12 -2.57 0.12
CA ARG A 42 -4.36 -2.66 -1.33
C ARG A 42 -5.29 -3.81 -1.70
N ARG A 43 -5.20 -4.95 -1.00
CA ARG A 43 -6.11 -6.08 -1.22
C ARG A 43 -7.54 -5.69 -0.88
N ALA A 44 -7.78 -5.04 0.26
CA ALA A 44 -9.10 -4.57 0.63
C ALA A 44 -9.63 -3.55 -0.39
N ALA A 45 -8.82 -2.56 -0.79
CA ALA A 45 -9.21 -1.57 -1.80
C ALA A 45 -9.60 -2.21 -3.14
N ARG A 46 -8.86 -3.23 -3.62
CA ARG A 46 -9.22 -3.97 -4.84
C ARG A 46 -10.57 -4.68 -4.75
N GLN A 47 -10.89 -5.26 -3.59
CA GLN A 47 -12.19 -5.92 -3.37
C GLN A 47 -13.34 -4.89 -3.35
N LEU A 48 -13.11 -3.71 -2.77
CA LEU A 48 -14.12 -2.65 -2.73
C LEU A 48 -14.35 -2.01 -4.10
N LEU A 49 -13.31 -1.94 -4.95
CA LEU A 49 -13.40 -1.42 -6.31
C LEU A 49 -14.20 -2.32 -7.26
N THR A 50 -14.25 -3.63 -6.99
CA THR A 50 -15.07 -4.57 -7.78
C THR A 50 -16.57 -4.48 -7.48
N LEU A 51 -16.94 -3.89 -6.34
CA LEU A 51 -18.33 -3.68 -5.95
C LEU A 51 -18.88 -2.40 -6.56
N ASP A 52 -20.21 -2.33 -6.69
CA ASP A 52 -20.91 -1.14 -7.20
C ASP A 52 -20.74 0.06 -6.26
N GLU A 53 -20.81 1.28 -6.81
CA GLU A 53 -20.63 2.53 -6.07
C GLU A 53 -21.70 2.77 -5.00
N GLN A 54 -22.90 2.22 -5.19
CA GLN A 54 -23.99 2.37 -4.22
C GLN A 54 -24.08 1.25 -3.18
N ASP A 55 -23.18 0.26 -3.24
CA ASP A 55 -23.19 -0.84 -2.28
C ASP A 55 -22.83 -0.33 -0.88
N GLN A 56 -23.65 -0.69 0.11
CA GLN A 56 -23.46 -0.32 1.51
C GLN A 56 -22.09 -0.77 2.04
N ARG A 57 -21.58 -1.92 1.56
CA ARG A 57 -20.26 -2.43 1.95
C ARG A 57 -19.14 -1.50 1.49
N ARG A 58 -19.22 -1.01 0.25
CA ARG A 58 -18.23 -0.10 -0.33
C ARG A 58 -18.20 1.24 0.41
N LEU A 59 -19.38 1.78 0.73
CA LEU A 59 -19.49 3.04 1.48
C LEU A 59 -18.95 2.91 2.90
N PHE A 60 -19.26 1.81 3.60
CA PHE A 60 -18.84 1.64 4.98
C PHE A 60 -17.36 1.29 5.10
N GLU A 61 -16.92 0.21 4.44
CA GLU A 61 -15.54 -0.25 4.50
C GLU A 61 -14.59 0.74 3.82
N GLY A 62 -15.01 1.38 2.72
CA GLY A 62 -14.24 2.41 2.03
C GLY A 62 -14.00 3.63 2.92
N ASN A 63 -15.04 4.15 3.58
CA ASN A 63 -14.90 5.26 4.52
C ASN A 63 -14.07 4.88 5.74
N ALA A 64 -14.19 3.66 6.24
CA ALA A 64 -13.36 3.17 7.34
C ALA A 64 -11.87 3.12 6.95
N LEU A 65 -11.55 2.61 5.76
CA LEU A 65 -10.19 2.58 5.21
C LEU A 65 -9.61 3.98 5.04
N LEU A 66 -10.38 4.91 4.49
CA LEU A 66 -9.97 6.31 4.33
C LEU A 66 -9.71 6.97 5.68
N ARG A 67 -10.59 6.78 6.67
CA ARG A 67 -10.39 7.31 8.03
C ARG A 67 -9.13 6.77 8.69
N CYS A 68 -8.88 5.46 8.56
CA CYS A 68 -7.65 4.85 9.10
C CYS A 68 -6.40 5.47 8.46
N LEU A 69 -6.38 5.66 7.14
CA LEU A 69 -5.24 6.26 6.43
C LEU A 69 -5.04 7.73 6.76
N VAL A 70 -6.11 8.50 7.02
CA VAL A 70 -6.04 9.89 7.47
C VAL A 70 -5.56 9.99 8.93
N CYS A 71 -5.99 9.09 9.81
CA CYS A 71 -5.50 9.02 11.20
C CYS A 71 -4.01 8.66 11.27
N ILE A 72 -3.56 7.71 10.45
CA ILE A 72 -2.12 7.41 10.30
C ILE A 72 -1.42 8.59 9.61
N GLY A 73 -2.16 9.33 8.78
CA GLY A 73 -1.78 10.54 8.06
C GLY A 73 -1.00 10.28 6.76
N VAL A 74 -1.09 9.07 6.22
CA VAL A 74 -0.54 8.73 4.90
C VAL A 74 -1.25 9.52 3.80
N LEU A 75 -2.53 9.82 3.99
CA LEU A 75 -3.32 10.66 3.10
C LEU A 75 -3.52 12.06 3.72
N GLY A 76 -3.29 13.09 2.91
CA GLY A 76 -3.71 14.46 3.22
C GLY A 76 -5.22 14.63 3.08
N GLN A 77 -5.79 15.60 3.80
CA GLN A 77 -7.25 15.85 3.89
C GLN A 77 -7.93 16.06 2.52
N GLY A 78 -7.18 16.45 1.47
CA GLY A 78 -7.71 16.68 0.13
C GLY A 78 -7.74 15.47 -0.81
N ARG A 79 -7.29 14.28 -0.38
CA ARG A 79 -7.20 13.07 -1.24
C ARG A 79 -7.95 11.89 -0.62
N MET A 80 -9.26 12.05 -0.45
CA MET A 80 -10.14 11.03 0.15
C MET A 80 -10.81 10.13 -0.90
N GLU A 81 -10.03 9.57 -1.82
CA GLU A 81 -10.53 8.67 -2.87
C GLU A 81 -9.96 7.26 -2.74
N LEU A 82 -10.78 6.23 -2.96
CA LEU A 82 -10.34 4.82 -2.91
C LEU A 82 -9.27 4.51 -3.97
N ASN A 83 -9.31 5.18 -5.13
CA ASN A 83 -8.33 4.99 -6.20
C ASN A 83 -6.91 5.38 -5.75
N TYR A 84 -6.80 6.36 -4.85
CA TYR A 84 -5.52 6.85 -4.36
C TYR A 84 -4.78 5.79 -3.52
N ILE A 85 -5.52 4.88 -2.88
CA ILE A 85 -4.97 3.80 -2.05
C ILE A 85 -4.10 2.84 -2.88
N LEU A 86 -4.44 2.63 -4.17
CA LEU A 86 -3.66 1.75 -5.04
C LEU A 86 -2.26 2.32 -5.34
N GLY A 87 -2.15 3.65 -5.43
CA GLY A 87 -0.92 4.37 -5.76
C GLY A 87 0.04 4.60 -4.59
N LEU A 88 -0.38 4.32 -3.35
CA LEU A 88 0.44 4.53 -2.16
C LEU A 88 1.77 3.78 -2.24
N LYS A 89 2.88 4.45 -1.94
CA LYS A 89 4.22 3.85 -1.90
C LYS A 89 4.64 3.58 -0.45
N ILE A 90 5.76 2.86 -0.32
CA ILE A 90 6.35 2.58 0.99
C ILE A 90 6.98 3.86 1.56
N GLU A 91 7.50 4.72 0.70
CA GLU A 91 8.04 6.04 1.04
C GLU A 91 7.04 6.87 1.87
N ASP A 92 5.77 6.94 1.44
CA ASP A 92 4.71 7.70 2.12
C ASP A 92 4.51 7.29 3.60
N PHE A 93 4.76 6.02 3.93
CA PHE A 93 4.68 5.51 5.30
C PHE A 93 5.95 5.77 6.11
N LEU A 94 7.10 5.88 5.45
CA LEU A 94 8.40 6.11 6.08
C LEU A 94 8.67 7.60 6.34
N GLU A 95 8.17 8.49 5.49
CA GLU A 95 8.29 9.95 5.65
C GLU A 95 7.69 10.46 6.97
N ARG A 96 6.64 9.80 7.48
CA ARG A 96 5.99 10.20 8.74
C ARG A 96 6.71 9.78 10.01
N ARG A 97 7.79 9.00 9.90
CA ARG A 97 8.63 8.66 11.05
C ARG A 97 9.61 9.79 11.40
N LEU A 98 9.90 10.67 10.44
CA LEU A 98 10.85 11.79 10.56
C LEU A 98 10.14 13.10 10.92
#